data_AF-A0A2V3VAC6-F1
#
_entry.id   AF-A0A2V3VAC6-F1
#
_cell.length_a   1.000
_cell.length_b   1.000
_cell.length_c   1.000
_cell.angle_alpha   90.00
_cell.angle_beta   90.00
_cell.angle_gamma   90.00
#
_symmetry.space_group_name_H-M   'P 1'
#
loop_
_entity.id
_entity.type
_entity.pdbx_description
1 polymer ?
#
loop_
_entity_poly.entity_id
_entity_poly.type
_entity_poly.pdbx_seq_one_letter_code
_entity_poly.pdbx_strand_id
1 'polypeptide(L)'
;MLDLIILASEAGEHADPSVGGVHLLNATFFVSAAMLVLIGIILWKKVPAAVAASLDSKIAGIKAELDEAQALRADAEKLRAEYEAKLAAASKEAADMNARAEAEADAVLAKARIDAENLIARRQKMATDKIAAAERAAVAEIREKVAKAATGAAAKLIAENHSAEADQALVDRTVAELGTRLN
;
A
#
# COMPACT_ATOMS: atom_id res chain seq x y z
N MET A 1 67.14 55.46 35.01
CA MET A 1 66.03 54.51 34.88
C MET A 1 66.54 53.18 35.41
N LEU A 2 66.69 52.92 36.72
CA LEU A 2 65.83 53.20 37.87
C LEU A 2 64.38 52.71 37.71
N ASP A 3 64.02 51.81 38.62
CA ASP A 3 62.70 51.47 39.14
C ASP A 3 61.78 50.51 38.36
N LEU A 4 62.06 49.19 38.45
CA LEU A 4 60.98 48.16 38.44
C LEU A 4 61.39 46.75 38.93
N ILE A 5 62.33 46.61 39.88
CA ILE A 5 62.68 45.28 40.46
C ILE A 5 62.68 45.31 42.01
N ILE A 6 62.10 46.33 42.65
CA ILE A 6 62.14 46.51 44.12
C ILE A 6 60.83 46.10 44.83
N LEU A 7 59.84 45.47 44.16
CA LEU A 7 58.53 45.22 44.78
C LEU A 7 58.04 43.76 44.89
N ALA A 8 58.96 42.78 45.00
CA ALA A 8 58.57 41.41 45.38
C ALA A 8 59.58 40.68 46.29
N SER A 9 60.53 41.41 46.88
CA SER A 9 61.50 40.88 47.84
C SER A 9 61.10 41.23 49.29
N GLU A 10 59.83 41.01 49.63
CA GLU A 10 59.39 40.86 51.03
C GLU A 10 58.95 39.42 51.24
N ALA A 11 59.93 38.51 51.19
CA ALA A 11 59.87 37.26 51.95
C ALA A 11 60.90 37.43 53.05
N GLY A 12 60.40 37.67 54.27
CA GLY A 12 61.17 38.17 55.40
C GLY A 12 62.44 37.39 55.69
N GLU A 13 63.46 38.14 56.11
CA GLU A 13 64.57 37.63 56.90
C GLU A 13 64.03 36.77 58.03
N HIS A 14 64.38 35.49 58.00
CA HIS A 14 64.21 34.59 59.12
C HIS A 14 65.12 35.06 60.26
N ALA A 15 64.53 35.71 61.25
CA ALA A 15 65.13 35.82 62.57
C ALA A 15 65.43 34.39 63.08
N ASP A 16 66.68 34.15 63.48
CA ASP A 16 67.09 32.91 64.14
C ASP A 16 67.04 33.11 65.67
N PRO A 17 65.95 32.76 66.38
CA PRO A 17 66.00 32.65 67.82
C PRO A 17 66.61 31.28 68.14
N SER A 18 67.94 31.23 68.18
CA SER A 18 68.63 30.09 68.76
C SER A 18 68.37 30.06 70.27
N VAL A 19 67.49 29.16 70.72
CA VAL A 19 67.38 28.84 72.14
C VAL A 19 68.50 27.85 72.47
N GLY A 20 69.60 28.39 72.99
CA GLY A 20 70.63 27.63 73.69
C GLY A 20 71.50 26.74 72.80
N GLY A 21 72.34 27.32 71.94
CA GLY A 21 73.62 26.73 71.52
C GLY A 21 73.62 25.38 70.77
N VAL A 22 72.47 24.83 70.40
CA VAL A 22 72.36 23.61 69.58
C VAL A 22 71.75 23.99 68.24
N HIS A 23 72.56 24.05 67.18
CA HIS A 23 72.20 24.43 65.80
C HIS A 23 71.13 23.53 65.12
N LEU A 24 70.47 22.65 65.87
CA LEU A 24 69.46 21.71 65.41
C LEU A 24 68.04 22.10 65.82
N LEU A 25 67.85 23.12 66.67
CA LEU A 25 66.54 23.51 67.25
C LEU A 25 66.19 24.99 66.99
N ASN A 26 66.33 25.45 65.74
CA ASN A 26 65.97 26.82 65.34
C ASN A 26 64.45 26.98 65.11
N ALA A 27 63.94 28.22 64.99
CA ALA A 27 62.52 28.47 64.65
C ALA A 27 62.07 27.73 63.38
N THR A 28 62.98 27.60 62.41
CA THR A 28 62.78 26.82 61.17
C THR A 28 62.53 25.33 61.44
N PHE A 29 63.08 24.75 62.50
CA PHE A 29 62.81 23.36 62.91
C PHE A 29 61.38 23.21 63.43
N PHE A 30 60.91 24.12 64.28
CA PHE A 30 59.52 24.09 64.76
C PHE A 30 58.51 24.38 63.64
N VAL A 31 58.83 25.28 62.72
CA VAL A 31 57.99 25.56 61.53
C VAL A 31 57.94 24.36 60.59
N SER A 32 59.08 23.73 60.28
CA SER A 32 59.11 22.53 59.43
C SER A 32 58.43 21.33 60.10
N ALA A 33 58.58 21.16 61.42
CA ALA A 33 57.85 20.15 62.19
C ALA A 33 56.33 20.40 62.18
N ALA A 34 55.89 21.66 62.37
CA ALA A 34 54.48 22.03 62.28
C ALA A 34 53.92 21.79 60.86
N MET A 35 54.70 22.07 59.81
CA MET A 35 54.32 21.80 58.42
C MET A 35 54.22 20.29 58.14
N LEU A 36 55.14 19.48 58.67
CA LEU A 36 55.08 18.02 58.58
C LEU A 36 53.86 17.45 59.31
N VAL A 37 53.53 17.97 60.49
CA VAL A 37 52.32 17.59 61.23
C VAL A 37 51.06 17.98 60.45
N LEU A 38 51.02 19.17 59.84
CA LEU A 38 49.91 19.61 58.98
C LEU A 38 49.75 18.68 57.76
N ILE A 39 50.84 18.38 57.05
CA ILE A 39 50.83 17.43 55.92
C ILE A 39 50.39 16.05 56.39
N GLY A 40 50.87 15.59 57.55
CA GLY A 40 50.46 14.34 58.19
C GLY A 40 48.96 14.31 58.49
N ILE A 41 48.39 15.39 59.02
CA ILE A 41 46.94 15.53 59.26
C ILE A 41 46.16 15.54 57.95
N ILE A 42 46.63 16.22 56.91
CA ILE A 42 46.00 16.26 55.58
C ILE A 42 45.97 14.87 54.93
N LEU A 43 47.09 14.13 55.03
CA LEU A 43 47.18 12.74 54.57
C LEU A 43 46.29 11.81 55.39
N TRP A 44 46.25 11.97 56.72
CA TRP A 44 45.42 11.16 57.60
C TRP A 44 43.92 11.43 57.42
N LYS A 45 43.54 12.69 57.14
CA LYS A 45 42.20 13.09 56.74
C LYS A 45 41.87 12.82 55.28
N LYS A 46 42.79 12.19 54.52
CA LYS A 46 42.58 11.70 53.15
C LYS A 46 42.09 12.78 52.17
N VAL A 47 42.43 14.04 52.40
CA VAL A 47 42.08 15.15 51.49
C VAL A 47 42.48 14.89 50.04
N PRO A 48 43.72 14.42 49.71
CA PRO A 48 44.07 14.14 48.31
C PRO A 48 43.24 13.01 47.69
N ALA A 49 42.84 12.00 48.48
CA ALA A 49 41.98 10.92 48.00
C ALA A 49 40.54 11.40 47.73
N ALA A 50 40.01 12.32 48.53
CA ALA A 50 38.69 12.91 48.30
C ALA A 50 38.66 13.79 47.03
N VAL A 51 39.74 14.52 46.76
CA VAL A 51 39.88 15.29 45.51
C VAL A 51 39.97 14.35 44.31
N ALA A 52 40.81 13.31 44.37
CA ALA A 52 40.91 12.30 43.31
C ALA A 52 39.55 11.62 43.03
N ALA A 53 38.82 11.21 44.08
CA ALA A 53 37.50 10.60 43.95
C ALA A 53 36.46 11.54 43.29
N SER A 54 36.51 12.84 43.57
CA SER A 54 35.63 13.84 42.92
C SER A 54 35.96 13.99 41.43
N LEU A 55 37.24 13.98 41.07
CA LEU A 55 37.67 14.00 39.66
C LEU A 55 37.25 12.71 38.94
N ASP A 56 37.46 11.55 39.55
CA ASP A 56 37.03 10.25 38.99
C ASP A 56 35.51 10.21 38.80
N SER A 57 34.73 10.73 39.76
CA SER A 57 33.27 10.83 39.64
C SER A 57 32.85 11.74 38.48
N LYS A 58 33.56 12.84 38.24
CA LYS A 58 33.30 13.73 37.10
C LYS A 58 33.65 13.06 35.78
N ILE A 59 34.78 12.36 35.72
CA ILE A 59 35.19 11.60 34.52
C ILE A 59 34.18 10.50 34.22
N ALA A 60 33.73 9.76 35.24
CA ALA A 60 32.71 8.74 35.09
C ALA A 60 31.36 9.32 34.60
N GLY A 61 30.96 10.48 35.13
CA GLY A 61 29.76 11.20 34.67
C GLY A 61 29.86 11.63 33.20
N ILE A 62 30.95 12.28 32.82
CA ILE A 62 31.20 12.72 31.43
C ILE A 62 31.24 11.51 30.48
N LYS A 63 31.87 10.41 30.91
CA LYS A 63 31.90 9.18 30.11
C LYS A 63 30.50 8.60 29.91
N ALA A 64 29.69 8.54 30.96
CA ALA A 64 28.31 8.06 30.87
C ALA A 64 27.46 8.95 29.95
N GLU A 65 27.58 10.28 30.06
CA GLU A 65 26.89 11.23 29.16
C GLU A 65 27.34 11.09 27.71
N LEU A 66 28.64 10.85 27.47
CA LEU A 66 29.17 10.64 26.13
C LEU A 66 28.69 9.30 25.54
N ASP A 67 28.68 8.24 26.34
CA ASP A 67 28.20 6.92 25.94
C ASP A 67 26.69 6.98 25.62
N GLU A 68 25.89 7.69 26.43
CA GLU A 68 24.47 7.93 26.17
C GLU A 68 24.24 8.76 24.90
N ALA A 69 25.03 9.83 24.70
CA ALA A 69 24.94 10.64 23.49
C ALA A 69 25.32 9.85 22.22
N GLN A 70 26.31 8.96 22.31
CA GLN A 70 26.69 8.06 21.23
C GLN A 70 25.59 7.04 20.93
N ALA A 71 25.01 6.43 21.96
CA ALA A 71 23.88 5.51 21.82
C ALA A 71 22.67 6.20 21.18
N LEU A 72 22.33 7.40 21.63
CA LEU A 72 21.22 8.19 21.08
C LEU A 72 21.46 8.57 19.60
N ARG A 73 22.70 8.89 19.23
CA ARG A 73 23.05 9.12 17.82
C ARG A 73 22.92 7.86 16.98
N ALA A 74 23.41 6.72 17.48
CA ALA A 74 23.29 5.45 16.78
C ALA A 74 21.81 5.05 16.58
N ASP A 75 20.98 5.25 17.60
CA ASP A 75 19.54 4.98 17.51
C ASP A 75 18.84 5.93 16.53
N ALA A 76 19.21 7.21 16.52
CA ALA A 76 18.68 8.17 15.55
C ALA A 76 19.08 7.83 14.10
N GLU A 77 20.33 7.44 13.87
CA GLU A 77 20.82 7.00 12.57
C GLU A 77 20.12 5.71 12.10
N LYS A 78 19.95 4.74 13.00
CA LYS A 78 19.21 3.51 12.73
C LYS A 78 17.75 3.80 12.39
N LEU A 79 17.09 4.64 13.19
CA LEU A 79 15.70 5.01 12.96
C LEU A 79 15.53 5.73 11.62
N ARG A 80 16.45 6.63 11.28
CA ARG A 80 16.48 7.31 9.99
C ARG A 80 16.61 6.31 8.84
N ALA A 81 17.56 5.38 8.93
CA ALA A 81 17.74 4.34 7.91
C ALA A 81 16.50 3.45 7.76
N GLU A 82 15.84 3.09 8.86
CA GLU A 82 14.58 2.35 8.84
C GLU A 82 13.45 3.13 8.16
N TYR A 83 13.32 4.44 8.42
CA TYR A 83 12.32 5.28 7.77
C TYR A 83 12.62 5.49 6.27
N GLU A 84 13.87 5.69 5.90
CA GLU A 84 14.28 5.79 4.48
C GLU A 84 13.97 4.48 3.74
N ALA A 85 14.28 3.33 4.35
CA ALA A 85 13.94 2.03 3.79
C ALA A 85 12.42 1.80 3.69
N LYS A 86 11.64 2.18 4.72
CA LYS A 86 10.18 2.12 4.70
C LYS A 86 9.58 3.03 3.63
N LEU A 87 10.13 4.24 3.44
CA LEU A 87 9.67 5.16 2.42
C LEU A 87 9.95 4.63 1.01
N ALA A 88 11.14 4.05 0.78
CA ALA A 88 11.49 3.41 -0.48
C ALA A 88 10.64 2.17 -0.76
N ALA A 89 10.33 1.37 0.26
CA ALA A 89 9.43 0.23 0.14
C ALA A 89 8.00 0.68 -0.19
N ALA A 90 7.48 1.69 0.50
CA ALA A 90 6.14 2.23 0.27
C ALA A 90 6.01 2.87 -1.12
N SER A 91 7.03 3.59 -1.59
CA SER A 91 7.02 4.17 -2.95
C SER A 91 7.05 3.08 -4.02
N LYS A 92 7.83 2.02 -3.82
CA LYS A 92 7.83 0.85 -4.70
C LYS A 92 6.47 0.13 -4.69
N GLU A 93 5.90 -0.09 -3.51
CA GLU A 93 4.58 -0.74 -3.38
C GLU A 93 3.48 0.08 -4.05
N ALA A 94 3.50 1.41 -3.93
CA ALA A 94 2.58 2.29 -4.63
C ALA A 94 2.76 2.22 -6.15
N ALA A 95 4.01 2.18 -6.64
CA ALA A 95 4.28 2.01 -8.07
C ALA A 95 3.79 0.65 -8.59
N ASP A 96 4.07 -0.43 -7.84
CA ASP A 96 3.61 -1.78 -8.17
C ASP A 96 2.07 -1.87 -8.13
N MET A 97 1.41 -1.18 -7.20
CA MET A 97 -0.05 -1.09 -7.10
C MET A 97 -0.64 -0.39 -8.31
N ASN A 98 -0.07 0.74 -8.73
CA ASN A 98 -0.51 1.46 -9.93
C ASN A 98 -0.33 0.61 -11.18
N ALA A 99 0.82 -0.03 -11.35
CA ALA A 99 1.08 -0.89 -12.50
C ALA A 99 0.10 -2.08 -12.57
N ARG A 100 -0.23 -2.69 -11.43
CA ARG A 100 -1.26 -3.76 -11.37
C ARG A 100 -2.64 -3.21 -11.69
N ALA A 101 -3.01 -2.06 -11.15
CA ALA A 101 -4.31 -1.44 -11.40
C ALA A 101 -4.49 -1.09 -12.89
N GLU A 102 -3.46 -0.59 -13.56
CA GLU A 102 -3.48 -0.32 -15.00
C GLU A 102 -3.62 -1.62 -15.80
N ALA A 103 -2.83 -2.65 -15.49
CA ALA A 103 -2.92 -3.95 -16.16
C ALA A 103 -4.30 -4.63 -15.96
N GLU A 104 -4.87 -4.54 -14.76
CA GLU A 104 -6.22 -5.03 -14.46
C GLU A 104 -7.29 -4.23 -15.20
N ALA A 105 -7.17 -2.90 -15.27
CA ALA A 105 -8.09 -2.05 -16.01
C ALA A 105 -8.09 -2.40 -17.50
N ASP A 106 -6.92 -2.58 -18.11
CA ASP A 106 -6.78 -2.99 -19.51
C ASP A 106 -7.38 -4.37 -19.76
N ALA A 107 -7.15 -5.34 -18.87
CA ALA A 107 -7.73 -6.67 -18.94
C ALA A 107 -9.27 -6.63 -18.84
N VAL A 108 -9.82 -5.82 -17.93
CA VAL A 108 -11.27 -5.61 -17.78
C VAL A 108 -11.85 -4.95 -19.02
N LEU A 109 -11.20 -3.95 -19.59
CA LEU A 109 -11.65 -3.30 -20.82
C LEU A 109 -11.63 -4.26 -22.01
N ALA A 110 -10.57 -5.05 -22.17
CA ALA A 110 -10.48 -6.07 -23.21
C ALA A 110 -11.61 -7.10 -23.08
N LYS A 111 -11.83 -7.62 -21.87
CA LYS A 111 -12.92 -8.56 -21.59
C LYS A 111 -14.29 -7.95 -21.84
N ALA A 112 -14.52 -6.70 -21.39
CA ALA A 112 -15.78 -6.01 -21.60
C ALA A 112 -16.08 -5.78 -23.08
N ARG A 113 -15.07 -5.50 -23.92
CA ARG A 113 -15.23 -5.40 -25.37
C ARG A 113 -15.65 -6.73 -25.98
N ILE A 114 -14.96 -7.82 -25.64
CA ILE A 114 -15.30 -9.17 -26.12
C ILE A 114 -16.72 -9.56 -25.68
N ASP A 115 -17.08 -9.30 -24.42
CA ASP A 115 -18.42 -9.59 -23.89
C ASP A 115 -19.51 -8.76 -24.57
N ALA A 116 -19.23 -7.49 -24.88
CA ALA A 116 -20.13 -6.61 -25.61
C ALA A 116 -20.34 -7.08 -27.05
N GLU A 117 -19.27 -7.43 -27.78
CA GLU A 117 -19.34 -7.99 -29.13
C GLU A 117 -20.16 -9.30 -29.14
N ASN A 118 -19.89 -10.19 -28.19
CA ASN A 118 -20.65 -11.42 -28.03
C ASN A 118 -22.14 -11.16 -27.72
N LEU A 119 -22.44 -10.17 -26.88
CA LEU A 119 -23.81 -9.78 -26.57
C LEU A 119 -24.54 -9.26 -27.82
N ILE A 120 -23.89 -8.40 -28.60
CA ILE A 120 -24.43 -7.86 -29.84
C ILE A 120 -24.68 -8.99 -30.84
N ALA A 121 -23.71 -9.88 -31.06
CA ALA A 121 -23.85 -11.01 -31.97
C ALA A 121 -25.02 -11.93 -31.56
N ARG A 122 -25.16 -12.24 -30.26
CA ARG A 122 -26.30 -13.01 -29.74
C ARG A 122 -27.63 -12.29 -29.97
N ARG A 123 -27.69 -10.97 -29.73
CA ARG A 123 -28.92 -10.19 -29.95
C ARG A 123 -29.30 -10.11 -31.41
N GLN A 124 -28.32 -9.93 -32.30
CA GLN A 124 -28.54 -9.94 -33.73
C GLN A 124 -29.09 -11.30 -34.17
N LYS A 125 -28.49 -12.40 -33.72
CA LYS A 125 -28.98 -13.76 -34.02
C LYS A 125 -30.41 -13.97 -33.52
N MET A 126 -30.72 -13.57 -32.28
CA MET A 126 -32.08 -13.67 -31.76
C MET A 126 -33.09 -12.82 -32.56
N ALA A 127 -32.69 -11.65 -33.03
CA ALA A 127 -33.54 -10.80 -33.86
C ALA A 127 -33.76 -11.45 -35.24
N THR A 128 -32.72 -11.95 -35.89
CA THR A 128 -32.85 -12.64 -37.18
C THR A 128 -33.68 -13.91 -37.07
N ASP A 129 -33.51 -14.68 -35.99
CA ASP A 129 -34.30 -15.89 -35.74
C ASP A 129 -35.78 -15.55 -35.52
N LYS A 130 -36.08 -14.47 -34.80
CA LYS A 130 -37.45 -13.96 -34.63
C LYS A 130 -38.07 -13.47 -35.94
N ILE A 131 -37.31 -12.75 -36.76
CA ILE A 131 -37.77 -12.29 -38.08
C ILE A 131 -38.07 -13.50 -38.97
N ALA A 132 -37.15 -14.47 -39.05
CA ALA A 132 -37.37 -15.68 -39.84
C ALA A 132 -38.58 -16.51 -39.36
N ALA A 133 -38.81 -16.58 -38.04
CA ALA A 133 -39.99 -17.23 -37.49
C ALA A 133 -41.28 -16.47 -37.85
N ALA A 134 -41.28 -15.14 -37.76
CA ALA A 134 -42.41 -14.29 -38.13
C ALA A 134 -42.72 -14.37 -39.64
N GLU A 135 -41.69 -14.39 -40.49
CA GLU A 135 -41.84 -14.57 -41.94
C GLU A 135 -42.51 -15.90 -42.28
N ARG A 136 -42.06 -17.01 -41.66
CA ARG A 136 -42.69 -18.32 -41.86
C ARG A 136 -44.16 -18.32 -41.42
N ALA A 137 -44.46 -17.68 -40.29
CA ALA A 137 -45.83 -17.56 -39.80
C ALA A 137 -46.70 -16.73 -40.76
N ALA A 138 -46.19 -15.59 -41.24
CA ALA A 138 -46.90 -14.73 -42.19
C ALA A 138 -47.16 -15.44 -43.53
N VAL A 139 -46.19 -16.19 -44.05
CA VAL A 139 -46.38 -17.00 -45.26
C VAL A 139 -47.44 -18.07 -45.05
N ALA A 140 -47.45 -18.74 -43.90
CA ALA A 140 -48.48 -19.72 -43.57
C ALA A 140 -49.88 -19.08 -43.49
N GLU A 141 -49.99 -17.91 -42.86
CA GLU A 141 -51.24 -17.16 -42.76
C GLU A 141 -51.76 -16.70 -44.13
N ILE A 142 -50.89 -16.19 -45.01
CA ILE A 142 -51.26 -15.81 -46.38
C ILE A 142 -51.76 -17.03 -47.15
N ARG A 143 -51.06 -18.17 -47.06
CA ARG A 143 -51.49 -19.41 -47.72
C ARG A 143 -52.86 -19.87 -47.23
N GLU A 144 -53.11 -19.79 -45.93
CA GLU A 144 -54.42 -20.12 -45.35
C GLU A 144 -55.52 -19.18 -45.85
N LYS A 145 -55.28 -17.87 -45.87
CA LYS A 145 -56.22 -16.87 -46.40
C LYS A 145 -56.52 -17.08 -47.88
N VAL A 146 -55.49 -17.35 -48.69
CA VAL A 146 -55.64 -17.64 -50.12
C VAL A 146 -56.42 -18.93 -50.34
N ALA A 147 -56.12 -20.00 -49.58
CA ALA A 147 -56.86 -21.25 -49.67
C ALA A 147 -58.34 -21.04 -49.35
N LYS A 148 -58.64 -20.35 -48.25
CA LYS A 148 -60.03 -20.01 -47.85
C LYS A 148 -60.74 -19.16 -48.91
N ALA A 149 -60.07 -18.14 -49.45
CA ALA A 149 -60.63 -17.29 -50.50
C ALA A 149 -60.90 -18.06 -51.79
N ALA A 150 -59.96 -18.91 -52.22
CA ALA A 150 -60.11 -19.76 -53.41
C ALA A 150 -61.25 -20.78 -53.23
N THR A 151 -61.33 -21.47 -52.09
CA THR A 151 -62.44 -22.39 -51.80
C THR A 151 -63.78 -21.66 -51.71
N GLY A 152 -63.81 -20.45 -51.14
CA GLY A 152 -65.02 -19.64 -51.07
C GLY A 152 -65.49 -19.16 -52.45
N ALA A 153 -64.56 -18.72 -53.30
CA ALA A 153 -64.86 -18.34 -54.68
C ALA A 153 -65.31 -19.54 -55.51
N ALA A 154 -64.66 -20.69 -55.37
CA ALA A 154 -65.07 -21.94 -56.03
C ALA A 154 -66.48 -22.38 -55.57
N ALA A 155 -66.77 -22.35 -54.26
CA ALA A 155 -68.08 -22.65 -53.73
C ALA A 155 -69.17 -21.72 -54.28
N LYS A 156 -68.87 -20.42 -54.40
CA LYS A 156 -69.78 -19.44 -54.99
C LYS A 156 -70.02 -19.68 -56.48
N LEU A 157 -68.96 -19.97 -57.25
CA LEU A 157 -69.06 -20.28 -58.67
C LEU A 157 -69.85 -21.58 -58.92
N ILE A 158 -69.67 -22.60 -58.06
CA ILE A 158 -70.46 -23.83 -58.11
C ILE A 158 -71.93 -23.51 -57.82
N ALA A 159 -72.23 -22.73 -56.78
CA ALA A 159 -73.61 -22.34 -56.46
C ALA A 159 -74.29 -21.54 -57.59
N GLU A 160 -73.56 -20.68 -58.30
CA GLU A 160 -74.08 -19.92 -59.44
C GLU A 160 -74.27 -20.78 -60.71
N ASN A 161 -73.47 -21.83 -60.92
CA ASN A 161 -73.56 -22.73 -62.08
C ASN A 161 -74.33 -24.05 -61.80
N HIS A 162 -74.92 -24.20 -60.61
CA HIS A 162 -75.69 -25.38 -60.22
C HIS A 162 -77.07 -25.34 -60.89
N SER A 163 -77.16 -25.88 -62.11
CA SER A 163 -78.43 -26.11 -62.82
C SER A 163 -78.87 -27.57 -62.69
N ALA A 164 -80.17 -27.83 -62.83
CA ALA A 164 -80.73 -29.17 -62.79
C ALA A 164 -80.13 -30.11 -63.87
N GLU A 165 -79.73 -29.59 -65.04
CA GLU A 165 -79.03 -30.39 -66.05
C GLU A 165 -77.60 -30.79 -65.63
N ALA A 166 -76.88 -29.92 -64.90
CA ALA A 166 -75.54 -30.22 -64.42
C ALA A 166 -75.55 -31.31 -63.34
N ASP A 167 -76.55 -31.30 -62.46
CA ASP A 167 -76.76 -32.34 -61.44
C ASP A 167 -77.09 -33.69 -62.06
N GLN A 168 -77.96 -33.71 -63.08
CA GLN A 168 -78.34 -34.94 -63.77
C GLN A 168 -77.13 -35.58 -64.49
N ALA A 169 -76.30 -34.77 -65.14
CA ALA A 169 -75.05 -35.23 -65.76
C ALA A 169 -74.00 -35.74 -64.74
N LEU A 170 -73.95 -35.18 -63.53
CA LEU A 170 -73.09 -35.65 -62.44
C LEU A 170 -73.57 -37.00 -61.87
N VAL A 171 -74.88 -37.18 -61.74
CA VAL A 171 -75.50 -38.46 -61.33
C VAL A 171 -75.22 -39.54 -62.37
N ASP A 172 -75.43 -39.26 -63.66
CA ASP A 172 -75.19 -40.24 -64.72
C ASP A 172 -73.70 -40.65 -64.79
N ARG A 173 -72.78 -39.70 -64.62
CA ARG A 173 -71.33 -39.96 -64.59
C ARG A 173 -70.91 -40.78 -63.37
N THR A 174 -71.45 -40.49 -62.18
CA THR A 174 -71.15 -41.25 -60.95
C THR A 174 -71.72 -42.67 -61.01
N VAL A 175 -72.92 -42.86 -61.57
CA VAL A 175 -73.52 -44.18 -61.82
C VAL A 175 -72.66 -44.97 -62.82
N ALA A 176 -72.18 -44.35 -63.89
CA ALA A 176 -71.29 -44.99 -64.85
C ALA A 176 -69.93 -45.37 -64.24
N GLU A 177 -69.33 -44.52 -63.39
CA GLU A 177 -68.04 -44.80 -62.74
C GLU A 177 -68.14 -45.93 -61.71
N LEU A 178 -69.26 -45.99 -60.94
CA LEU A 178 -69.57 -47.10 -60.06
C LEU A 178 -69.81 -48.41 -60.83
N GLY A 179 -70.51 -48.34 -61.96
CA GLY A 179 -70.69 -49.50 -62.86
C GLY A 179 -69.39 -50.01 -63.48
N THR A 180 -68.37 -49.15 -63.60
CA THR A 180 -67.04 -49.51 -64.12
C THR A 180 -66.11 -50.09 -63.04
N ARG A 181 -66.28 -49.70 -61.76
CA ARG A 181 -65.51 -50.25 -60.63
C ARG A 181 -66.08 -51.54 -60.04
N LEU A 182 -67.32 -51.89 -60.39
CA LEU A 182 -68.01 -53.10 -59.93
C LEU A 182 -68.00 -54.25 -60.96
N ASN A 183 -67.35 -54.07 -62.11
CA ASN A 183 -66.90 -55.14 -63.01
C ASN A 183 -65.39 -55.35 -62.83
#